data_AF-A0AA96TIW4-F1
#
_entry.id   AF-A0AA96TIW4-F1
#
_cell.length_a   1.000
_cell.length_b   1.000
_cell.length_c   1.000
_cell.angle_alpha   90.00
_cell.angle_beta   90.00
_cell.angle_gamma   90.00
#
_symmetry.space_group_name_H-M   'P 1'
#
loop_
_entity.id
_entity.type
_entity.pdbx_description
1 polymer ?
#
loop_
_entity_poly.entity_id
_entity_poly.type
_entity_poly.pdbx_seq_one_letter_code
_entity_poly.pdbx_strand_id
1 'polypeptide(L)'
;MESEDAGRTAAQRAAAAGRRSDELAERLARLSAGERPDTESVRDARAQAEAAAEHARESAERARLGHQRAARVHERTAQAHEAAARAGVGDVVAHRSRAEDHPLRGRRGPGGRRGGRRPSLARGGAR
;
A
#
# COMPACT_ATOMS: atom_id res chain seq x y z
N MET A 1 26.93 8.57 3.62
CA MET A 1 26.61 8.51 2.17
C MET A 1 25.11 8.30 1.92
N GLU A 2 24.44 7.27 2.46
CA GLU A 2 23.00 7.02 2.22
C GLU A 2 22.04 8.15 2.67
N SER A 3 22.39 8.90 3.73
CA SER A 3 21.54 9.98 4.26
C SER A 3 21.50 11.23 3.36
N GLU A 4 22.57 11.49 2.60
CA GLU A 4 22.65 12.67 1.71
C GLU A 4 21.87 12.43 0.41
N ASP A 5 21.82 11.17 -0.05
CA ASP A 5 21.01 10.75 -1.20
C ASP A 5 19.50 10.77 -0.89
N ALA A 6 19.13 10.35 0.32
CA ALA A 6 17.76 10.45 0.79
C ALA A 6 17.29 11.92 0.88
N GLY A 7 18.16 12.81 1.38
CA GLY A 7 17.90 14.26 1.46
C GLY A 7 17.72 14.90 0.08
N ARG A 8 18.61 14.59 -0.88
CA ARG A 8 18.50 15.07 -2.26
C ARG A 8 17.22 14.57 -2.94
N THR A 9 16.87 13.31 -2.74
CA THR A 9 15.63 12.72 -3.28
C THR A 9 14.39 13.39 -2.70
N ALA A 10 14.38 13.67 -1.39
CA ALA A 10 13.27 14.36 -0.73
C ALA A 10 13.11 15.79 -1.25
N ALA A 11 14.20 16.53 -1.42
CA ALA A 11 14.18 17.89 -1.97
C ALA A 11 13.66 17.92 -3.42
N GLN A 12 14.09 16.97 -4.26
CA GLN A 12 13.58 16.85 -5.63
C GLN A 12 12.08 16.56 -5.66
N ARG A 13 11.58 15.70 -4.78
CA ARG A 13 10.15 15.41 -4.65
C ARG A 13 9.36 16.62 -4.19
N ALA A 14 9.86 17.35 -3.20
CA ALA A 14 9.22 18.57 -2.72
C ALA A 14 9.14 19.63 -3.82
N ALA A 15 10.23 19.84 -4.56
CA ALA A 15 10.26 20.78 -5.69
C ALA A 15 9.30 20.37 -6.82
N ALA A 16 9.24 19.08 -7.14
CA ALA A 16 8.30 18.56 -8.14
C ALA A 16 6.84 18.70 -7.69
N ALA A 17 6.55 18.45 -6.41
CA ALA A 17 5.22 18.62 -5.84
C ALA A 17 4.77 20.08 -5.84
N GLY A 18 5.69 21.02 -5.56
CA GLY A 18 5.46 22.46 -5.67
C GLY A 18 5.03 22.85 -7.08
N ARG A 19 5.86 22.55 -8.09
CA ARG A 19 5.53 22.82 -9.50
C ARG A 19 4.19 22.24 -9.92
N ARG A 20 3.91 21.01 -9.51
CA ARG A 20 2.63 20.36 -9.84
C ARG A 20 1.43 21.04 -9.16
N SER A 21 1.61 21.55 -7.96
CA SER A 21 0.54 22.28 -7.25
C SER A 21 0.21 23.58 -7.95
N ASP A 22 1.24 24.31 -8.41
CA ASP A 22 1.08 25.56 -9.16
C ASP A 22 0.37 25.30 -10.50
N GLU A 23 0.81 24.31 -11.27
CA GLU A 23 0.16 23.88 -12.53
C GLU A 23 -1.32 23.54 -12.33
N LEU A 24 -1.66 22.84 -11.23
CA LEU A 24 -3.04 22.47 -10.92
C LEU A 24 -3.88 23.69 -10.53
N ALA A 25 -3.32 24.62 -9.75
CA ALA A 25 -4.00 25.85 -9.37
C ALA A 25 -4.35 26.69 -10.61
N GLU A 26 -3.39 26.86 -11.54
CA GLU A 26 -3.62 27.56 -12.80
C GLU A 26 -4.69 26.86 -13.67
N ARG A 27 -4.62 25.53 -13.78
CA ARG A 27 -5.60 24.78 -14.57
C ARG A 27 -7.00 24.86 -13.98
N LEU A 28 -7.12 24.85 -12.66
CA LEU A 28 -8.40 25.05 -11.96
C LEU A 28 -8.94 26.47 -12.20
N ALA A 29 -8.07 27.48 -12.19
CA ALA A 29 -8.47 28.85 -12.52
C ALA A 29 -9.04 28.95 -13.95
N ARG A 30 -8.34 28.39 -14.95
CA ARG A 30 -8.83 28.34 -16.34
C ARG A 30 -10.17 27.62 -16.48
N LEU A 31 -10.32 26.46 -15.83
CA LEU A 31 -11.59 25.72 -15.82
C LEU A 31 -12.72 26.51 -15.17
N SER A 32 -12.44 27.22 -14.07
CA SER A 32 -13.43 28.08 -13.40
C SER A 32 -13.85 29.29 -14.23
N ALA A 33 -12.95 29.77 -15.11
CA ALA A 33 -13.22 30.81 -16.09
C ALA A 33 -14.01 30.30 -17.31
N GLY A 34 -14.32 29.00 -17.37
CA GLY A 34 -15.05 28.38 -18.49
C GLY A 34 -14.19 28.06 -19.71
N GLU A 35 -12.87 28.16 -19.59
CA GLU A 35 -11.95 27.77 -20.65
C GLU A 35 -12.00 26.25 -20.84
N ARG A 36 -12.19 25.82 -22.09
CA ARG A 36 -12.16 24.40 -22.43
C ARG A 36 -10.71 23.90 -22.42
N PRO A 37 -10.44 22.69 -21.89
CA PRO A 37 -9.15 22.06 -22.04
C PRO A 37 -8.77 21.95 -23.53
N ASP A 38 -7.53 22.28 -23.86
CA ASP A 38 -7.00 22.04 -25.19
C ASP A 38 -6.87 20.52 -25.46
N THR A 39 -6.75 20.17 -26.74
CA THR A 39 -6.70 18.78 -27.21
C THR A 39 -5.42 18.05 -26.78
N GLU A 40 -4.33 18.79 -26.57
CA GLU A 40 -3.06 18.28 -26.08
C GLU A 40 -3.17 17.83 -24.62
N SER A 41 -3.73 18.67 -23.76
CA SER A 41 -4.04 18.40 -22.36
C SER A 41 -4.95 17.18 -22.18
N VAL A 42 -5.88 16.96 -23.11
CA VAL A 42 -6.75 15.76 -23.11
C VAL A 42 -5.95 14.52 -23.50
N ARG A 43 -5.09 14.62 -24.53
CA ARG A 43 -4.21 13.52 -24.95
C ARG A 43 -3.25 13.11 -23.84
N ASP A 44 -2.63 14.07 -23.17
CA ASP A 44 -1.70 13.85 -22.06
C ASP A 44 -2.40 13.21 -20.87
N ALA A 45 -3.59 13.71 -20.51
CA ALA A 45 -4.39 13.12 -19.45
C ALA A 45 -4.75 11.65 -19.74
N ARG A 46 -5.07 11.34 -21.00
CA ARG A 46 -5.35 9.96 -21.42
C ARG A 46 -4.10 9.08 -21.33
N ALA A 47 -2.97 9.55 -21.85
CA ALA A 47 -1.70 8.81 -21.77
C ALA A 47 -1.30 8.55 -20.31
N GLN A 48 -1.47 9.54 -19.43
CA GLN A 48 -1.19 9.39 -18.00
C GLN A 48 -2.14 8.41 -17.32
N ALA A 49 -3.42 8.41 -17.69
CA ALA A 49 -4.40 7.45 -17.18
C ALA A 49 -4.09 6.01 -17.62
N GLU A 50 -3.69 5.81 -18.87
CA GLU A 50 -3.27 4.51 -19.41
C GLU A 50 -2.01 4.00 -18.69
N ALA A 51 -0.99 4.86 -18.53
CA ALA A 51 0.22 4.52 -17.78
C ALA A 51 -0.06 4.20 -16.30
N ALA A 52 -0.96 4.95 -15.65
CA ALA A 52 -1.36 4.70 -14.27
C ALA A 52 -2.10 3.37 -14.12
N ALA A 53 -2.97 3.02 -15.08
CA ALA A 53 -3.68 1.76 -15.11
C ALA A 53 -2.70 0.57 -15.24
N GLU A 54 -1.70 0.69 -16.10
CA GLU A 54 -0.69 -0.36 -16.28
C GLU A 54 0.17 -0.52 -15.02
N HIS A 55 0.66 0.58 -14.46
CA HIS A 55 1.41 0.54 -13.20
C HIS A 55 0.59 -0.08 -12.05
N ALA A 56 -0.72 0.18 -12.01
CA ALA A 56 -1.62 -0.43 -11.02
C ALA A 56 -1.73 -1.95 -11.21
N ARG A 57 -1.83 -2.44 -12.46
CA ARG A 57 -1.85 -3.89 -12.78
C ARG A 57 -0.55 -4.56 -12.36
N GLU A 58 0.59 -3.98 -12.73
CA GLU A 58 1.91 -4.50 -12.34
C GLU A 58 2.09 -4.52 -10.82
N SER A 59 1.62 -3.49 -10.13
CA SER A 59 1.69 -3.41 -8.66
C SER A 59 0.81 -4.47 -8.01
N ALA A 60 -0.40 -4.69 -8.53
CA ALA A 60 -1.30 -5.73 -8.06
C ALA A 60 -0.69 -7.13 -8.26
N GLU A 61 -0.06 -7.38 -9.40
CA GLU A 61 0.60 -8.66 -9.67
C GLU A 61 1.81 -8.88 -8.74
N ARG A 62 2.64 -7.86 -8.55
CA ARG A 62 3.75 -7.90 -7.59
C ARG A 62 3.26 -8.18 -6.18
N ALA A 63 2.17 -7.54 -5.75
CA ALA A 63 1.55 -7.80 -4.45
C ALA A 63 1.02 -9.23 -4.35
N ARG A 64 0.33 -9.73 -5.37
CA ARG A 64 -0.18 -11.12 -5.44
C ARG A 64 0.96 -12.12 -5.28
N LEU A 65 2.04 -11.97 -6.05
CA LEU A 65 3.22 -12.84 -5.96
C LEU A 65 3.90 -12.72 -4.59
N GLY A 66 3.98 -11.52 -4.03
CA GLY A 66 4.49 -11.27 -2.68
C GLY A 66 3.69 -12.02 -1.62
N HIS A 67 2.37 -11.95 -1.67
CA HIS A 67 1.48 -12.67 -0.76
C HIS A 67 1.61 -14.18 -0.90
N GLN A 68 1.70 -14.71 -2.13
CA GLN A 68 1.95 -16.14 -2.35
C GLN A 68 3.28 -16.60 -1.76
N ARG A 69 4.36 -15.83 -1.96
CA ARG A 69 5.66 -16.13 -1.35
C ARG A 69 5.58 -16.13 0.18
N ALA A 70 4.94 -15.13 0.77
CA ALA A 70 4.75 -15.05 2.22
C ALA A 70 3.96 -16.25 2.77
N ALA A 71 2.88 -16.65 2.09
CA ALA A 71 2.10 -17.82 2.47
C ALA A 71 2.94 -19.11 2.44
N ARG A 72 3.75 -19.32 1.39
CA ARG A 72 4.67 -20.47 1.29
C ARG A 72 5.72 -20.48 2.41
N VAL A 73 6.24 -19.32 2.79
CA VAL A 73 7.19 -19.22 3.91
C VAL A 73 6.51 -19.65 5.21
N HIS A 74 5.31 -19.14 5.49
CA HIS A 74 4.57 -19.55 6.68
C HIS A 74 4.24 -21.04 6.72
N GLU A 75 3.86 -21.63 5.58
CA GLU A 75 3.62 -23.07 5.46
C GLU A 75 4.88 -23.88 5.77
N ARG A 76 6.03 -23.51 5.18
CA ARG A 76 7.32 -24.17 5.45
C ARG A 76 7.73 -24.05 6.92
N THR A 77 7.52 -22.88 7.53
CA THR A 77 7.81 -22.69 8.96
C THR A 77 6.90 -23.55 9.85
N ALA A 78 5.62 -23.67 9.52
CA ALA A 78 4.70 -24.55 10.22
C ALA A 78 5.16 -26.02 10.14
N GLN A 79 5.51 -26.48 8.93
CA GLN A 79 6.03 -27.84 8.70
C GLN A 79 7.31 -28.10 9.49
N ALA A 80 8.23 -27.13 9.57
CA ALA A 80 9.45 -27.25 10.35
C ALA A 80 9.17 -27.40 11.86
N HIS A 81 8.22 -26.62 12.39
CA HIS A 81 7.79 -26.77 13.79
C HIS A 81 7.11 -28.10 14.06
N GLU A 82 6.26 -28.58 13.15
CA GLU A 82 5.62 -29.89 13.28
C GLU A 82 6.66 -31.02 13.25
N ALA A 83 7.67 -30.92 12.39
CA ALA A 83 8.79 -31.87 12.34
C ALA A 83 9.59 -31.87 13.66
N ALA A 84 9.91 -30.70 14.22
CA ALA A 84 10.58 -30.59 15.51
C ALA A 84 9.77 -31.22 16.65
N ALA A 85 8.46 -30.96 16.68
CA ALA A 85 7.54 -31.56 17.65
C ALA A 85 7.49 -33.09 17.54
N ARG A 86 7.45 -33.64 16.31
CA ARG A 86 7.48 -35.09 16.06
C ARG A 86 8.81 -35.73 16.50
N ALA A 87 9.91 -35.04 16.28
CA ALA A 87 11.25 -35.49 16.67
C ALA A 87 11.52 -35.34 18.18
N GLY A 88 10.60 -34.74 18.94
CA GLY A 88 10.80 -34.49 20.37
C GLY A 88 11.88 -33.44 20.67
N VAL A 89 12.21 -32.59 19.70
CA VAL A 89 13.27 -31.59 19.86
C VAL A 89 12.71 -30.36 20.57
N GLY A 90 13.31 -30.01 21.71
CA GLY A 90 12.94 -28.83 22.49
C GLY A 90 11.55 -28.95 23.13
N ASP A 91 10.86 -27.81 23.29
CA ASP A 91 9.50 -27.77 23.84
C ASP A 91 8.47 -28.16 22.75
N VAL A 92 8.05 -29.42 22.79
CA VAL A 92 7.09 -30.02 21.86
C VAL A 92 5.74 -29.30 21.85
N VAL A 93 5.27 -28.82 23.01
CA VAL A 93 3.98 -28.11 23.12
C VAL A 93 4.09 -26.75 22.44
N ALA A 94 5.17 -26.02 22.70
CA ALA A 94 5.43 -24.74 22.03
C ALA A 94 5.58 -24.91 20.50
N HIS A 95 6.22 -25.98 20.04
CA HIS A 95 6.35 -26.25 18.61
C HIS A 95 5.01 -26.57 17.94
N ARG A 96 4.12 -27.34 18.57
CA ARG A 96 2.76 -27.60 18.04
C ARG A 96 1.93 -26.33 17.95
N SER A 97 1.91 -25.53 19.01
CA SER A 97 1.19 -24.25 19.01
C SER A 97 1.70 -23.29 17.92
N ARG A 98 3.02 -23.21 17.70
CA ARG A 98 3.60 -22.38 16.63
C ARG A 98 3.27 -22.89 15.22
N ALA A 99 3.17 -24.21 15.02
CA ALA A 99 2.78 -24.77 13.73
C ALA A 99 1.34 -24.37 13.35
N GLU A 100 0.42 -24.34 14.32
CA GLU A 100 -0.98 -23.96 14.13
C GLU A 100 -1.18 -22.45 13.87
N ASP A 101 -0.34 -21.60 14.47
CA ASP A 101 -0.43 -20.14 14.35
C ASP A 101 0.04 -19.59 12.99
N HIS A 102 0.97 -20.27 12.32
CA HIS A 102 1.59 -19.77 11.09
C HIS A 102 0.64 -19.67 9.88
N PRO A 103 -0.23 -20.66 9.59
CA PRO A 103 -1.24 -20.58 8.53
C PRO A 103 -2.21 -19.39 8.71
N LEU A 104 -2.54 -19.03 9.96
CA LEU A 104 -3.46 -17.94 10.28
C LEU A 104 -2.83 -16.56 10.05
N ARG A 105 -1.51 -16.43 10.23
CA ARG A 105 -0.77 -15.18 9.98
C ARG A 105 -0.57 -14.91 8.49
N GLY A 106 -0.40 -15.94 7.65
CA GLY A 106 -0.29 -15.78 6.20
C GLY A 106 -1.59 -15.35 5.51
N ARG A 107 -2.75 -15.67 6.09
CA ARG A 107 -4.08 -15.30 5.56
C ARG A 107 -4.53 -13.89 5.93
N ARG A 108 -4.04 -13.35 7.05
CA ARG A 108 -4.27 -11.97 7.45
C ARG A 108 -3.17 -11.11 6.81
N GLY A 109 -3.42 -10.60 5.60
CA GLY A 109 -2.51 -9.66 4.97
C GLY A 109 -2.13 -8.49 5.91
N PRO A 110 -1.01 -7.79 5.67
CA PRO A 110 -0.48 -6.73 6.53
C PRO A 110 -1.41 -5.50 6.71
N GLY A 111 -2.59 -5.50 6.07
CA GLY A 111 -3.59 -4.44 6.11
C GLY A 111 -4.81 -4.71 6.99
N GLY A 112 -4.74 -5.64 7.95
CA GLY A 112 -5.79 -5.87 8.97
C GLY A 112 -5.97 -4.69 9.94
N ARG A 113 -6.20 -3.48 9.40
CA ARG A 113 -6.61 -2.32 10.16
C ARG A 113 -7.97 -2.64 10.75
N ARG A 114 -8.01 -2.74 12.08
CA ARG A 114 -9.24 -2.70 12.87
C ARG A 114 -10.04 -1.51 12.37
N GLY A 115 -11.25 -1.76 11.86
CA GLY A 115 -12.22 -0.72 11.54
C GLY A 115 -12.55 0.07 12.80
N GLY A 116 -11.78 1.14 13.05
CA GLY A 116 -12.08 2.11 14.07
C GLY A 116 -13.38 2.79 13.68
N ARG A 117 -14.46 2.44 14.40
CA ARG A 117 -15.73 3.18 14.38
C ARG A 117 -15.39 4.67 14.55
N ARG A 118 -15.70 5.48 13.55
CA ARG A 118 -15.66 6.94 13.70
C ARG A 118 -16.74 7.32 14.73
N PRO A 119 -16.42 8.07 15.79
CA PRO A 119 -17.46 8.60 16.68
C PRO A 119 -18.34 9.58 15.89
N SER A 120 -19.65 9.36 15.94
CA SER A 120 -20.65 10.26 15.37
C SER A 120 -20.60 11.59 16.11
N LEU A 121 -20.22 12.66 15.43
CA LEU A 121 -20.39 14.02 15.94
C LEU A 121 -21.89 14.33 15.98
N ALA A 122 -22.45 14.30 17.19
CA ALA A 122 -23.78 14.82 17.46
C ALA A 122 -23.79 16.32 17.16
N ARG A 123 -24.63 16.73 16.19
CA ARG A 123 -24.98 18.13 15.97
C ARG A 123 -25.90 18.57 17.12
N GLY A 124 -25.33 19.23 18.12
CA GLY A 124 -26.09 20.04 19.06
C GLY A 124 -26.48 21.34 18.38
N GLY A 125 -27.73 21.44 17.92
CA GLY A 125 -28.36 22.72 17.63
C GLY A 125 -28.83 23.34 18.95
N ALA A 126 -28.40 24.56 19.22
CA ALA A 126 -29.07 25.44 20.16
C ALA A 126 -29.55 26.65 19.36
N ARG A 127 -30.86 26.87 19.44
CA ARG A 127 -31.54 28.10 19.03
C ARG A 127 -31.44 29.12 20.16
#